data_AF-A0A349PUS8-F1
#
_entry.id   AF-A0A349PUS8-F1
#
_cell.length_a   1.000
_cell.length_b   1.000
_cell.length_c   1.000
_cell.angle_alpha   90.00
_cell.angle_beta   90.00
_cell.angle_gamma   90.00
#
_symmetry.space_group_name_H-M   'P 1'
#
loop_
_entity.id
_entity.type
_entity.pdbx_description
1 polymer ?
#
loop_
_entity_poly.entity_id
_entity_poly.type
_entity_poly.pdbx_seq_one_letter_code
_entity_poly.pdbx_strand_id
1 'polypeptide(L)'
;MAEEAKNKASASKFRTSIGGQALIEGVLMRGPGKQAIVVRSPDGLVEKVEELTLVRDKYPVLGLPIIRGAVTFVDSMVKGVKALMFSADYFPDEDVAEPSKFDQWLEKKLGNEKMQKFITALAVFLSLGLTILLFFLLPTFLAGFIDPYIKSAAVHNLVESVIKLVIFFAYMILCSKQKDIYRVFQYHGAEHKTIFCYEAGLPLTVENCRIQPRHHPRCGTSFL
;
A
#
# COMPACT_ATOMS: atom_id res chain seq x y z
N MET A 1 -29.19 -34.69 5.59
CA MET A 1 -28.65 -33.73 4.59
C MET A 1 -28.79 -32.26 5.00
N ALA A 2 -29.96 -31.76 5.41
CA ALA A 2 -30.10 -30.37 5.88
C ALA A 2 -29.43 -30.10 7.25
N GLU A 3 -29.29 -31.14 8.07
CA GLU A 3 -28.71 -31.05 9.42
C GLU A 3 -27.16 -31.06 9.40
N GLU A 4 -26.54 -31.77 8.45
CA GLU A 4 -25.10 -31.69 8.18
C GLU A 4 -24.69 -30.32 7.61
N ALA A 5 -25.56 -29.68 6.83
CA ALA A 5 -25.34 -28.33 6.33
C ALA A 5 -25.42 -27.27 7.45
N LYS A 6 -26.31 -27.47 8.44
CA LYS A 6 -26.41 -26.60 9.62
C LYS A 6 -25.24 -26.77 10.58
N ASN A 7 -24.70 -27.98 10.74
CA ASN A 7 -23.54 -28.24 11.62
C ASN A 7 -22.22 -27.64 11.11
N LYS A 8 -22.09 -27.31 9.82
CA LYS A 8 -20.92 -26.56 9.30
C LYS A 8 -20.96 -25.06 9.60
N ALA A 9 -22.09 -24.51 10.04
CA ALA A 9 -22.26 -23.07 10.24
C ALA A 9 -21.79 -22.55 11.61
N SER A 10 -21.42 -23.44 12.55
CA SER A 10 -21.13 -23.05 13.95
C SER A 10 -19.72 -23.39 14.45
N ALA A 11 -18.84 -23.98 13.63
CA ALA A 11 -17.43 -24.03 13.98
C ALA A 11 -16.86 -22.62 13.80
N SER A 12 -16.33 -22.02 14.88
CA SER A 12 -15.54 -20.79 14.80
C SER A 12 -14.51 -20.93 13.68
N LYS A 13 -14.79 -20.32 12.52
CA LYS A 13 -13.93 -20.39 11.33
C LYS A 13 -12.54 -19.92 11.76
N PHE A 14 -11.53 -20.78 11.64
CA PHE A 14 -10.16 -20.46 12.06
C PHE A 14 -9.75 -19.12 11.45
N ARG A 15 -9.31 -18.19 12.30
CA ARG A 15 -8.85 -16.86 11.88
C ARG A 15 -7.39 -16.73 12.22
N THR A 16 -6.58 -16.43 11.21
CA THR A 16 -5.16 -16.18 11.42
C THR A 16 -4.93 -14.72 11.83
N SER A 17 -3.88 -14.48 12.59
CA SER A 17 -3.34 -13.14 12.81
C SER A 17 -2.38 -12.69 11.71
N ILE A 18 -2.11 -13.56 10.73
CA ILE A 18 -1.29 -13.24 9.57
C ILE A 18 -2.02 -12.20 8.71
N GLY A 19 -1.27 -11.18 8.30
CA GLY A 19 -1.65 -10.23 7.27
C GLY A 19 -0.46 -9.94 6.36
N GLY A 20 -0.69 -9.21 5.29
CA GLY A 20 0.38 -8.85 4.38
C GLY A 20 0.28 -7.45 3.80
N GLN A 21 1.22 -7.18 2.90
CA GLN A 21 1.28 -6.00 2.06
C GLN A 21 1.75 -6.44 0.67
N ALA A 22 1.07 -5.97 -0.38
CA ALA A 22 1.54 -6.17 -1.73
C ALA A 22 2.76 -5.26 -2.02
N LEU A 23 3.71 -5.81 -2.75
CA LEU A 23 4.94 -5.13 -3.16
C LEU A 23 5.02 -5.12 -4.69
N ILE A 24 6.00 -4.42 -5.24
CA ILE A 24 6.30 -4.48 -6.68
C ILE A 24 6.76 -5.91 -6.98
N GLU A 25 5.98 -6.63 -7.81
CA GLU A 25 6.24 -8.03 -8.16
C GLU A 25 6.46 -8.98 -6.97
N GLY A 26 5.81 -8.69 -5.84
CA GLY A 26 6.03 -9.45 -4.61
C GLY A 26 4.97 -9.25 -3.53
N VAL A 27 5.18 -9.94 -2.41
CA VAL A 27 4.33 -9.87 -1.23
C VAL A 27 5.18 -9.91 0.05
N LEU A 28 4.80 -9.09 1.02
CA LEU A 28 5.22 -9.18 2.41
C LEU A 28 4.12 -9.89 3.19
N MET A 29 4.45 -10.98 3.87
CA MET A 29 3.57 -11.67 4.82
C MET A 29 4.13 -11.53 6.24
N ARG A 30 3.29 -11.12 7.18
CA ARG A 30 3.66 -10.91 8.58
C ARG A 30 2.82 -11.79 9.48
N GLY A 31 3.50 -12.69 10.20
CA GLY A 31 2.90 -13.54 11.23
C GLY A 31 3.23 -13.05 12.65
N PRO A 32 2.91 -13.87 13.68
CA PRO A 32 3.12 -13.52 15.08
C PRO A 32 4.58 -13.27 15.47
N GLY A 33 5.51 -14.04 14.90
CA GLY A 33 6.93 -14.00 15.26
C GLY A 33 7.88 -13.77 14.09
N LYS A 34 7.42 -13.80 12.84
CA LYS A 34 8.26 -13.62 11.65
C LYS A 34 7.56 -12.78 10.60
N GLN A 35 8.36 -12.14 9.77
CA GLN A 35 7.91 -11.58 8.50
C GLN A 35 8.73 -12.18 7.36
N ALA A 36 8.08 -12.41 6.23
CA ALA A 36 8.71 -12.93 5.02
C ALA A 36 8.34 -12.03 3.84
N ILE A 37 9.35 -11.60 3.10
CA ILE A 37 9.20 -10.88 1.84
C ILE A 37 9.58 -11.85 0.74
N VAL A 38 8.73 -12.01 -0.27
CA VAL A 38 9.03 -12.76 -1.48
C VAL A 38 8.78 -11.86 -2.67
N VAL A 39 9.80 -11.70 -3.50
CA VAL A 39 9.78 -10.89 -4.73
C VAL A 39 10.19 -11.79 -5.89
N ARG A 40 9.46 -11.72 -7.00
CA ARG A 40 9.89 -12.32 -8.26
C ARG A 40 10.96 -11.41 -8.85
N SER A 41 12.19 -11.85 -9.05
CA SER A 41 13.19 -11.13 -9.86
C SER A 41 13.26 -11.72 -11.27
N PRO A 42 13.99 -11.08 -12.21
CA PRO A 42 14.28 -11.67 -13.52
C PRO A 42 14.94 -13.05 -13.46
N ASP A 43 15.75 -13.29 -12.42
CA ASP A 43 16.52 -14.53 -12.22
C ASP A 43 15.76 -15.63 -11.44
N GLY A 44 14.60 -15.31 -10.83
CA GLY A 44 13.84 -16.28 -10.04
C GLY A 44 13.05 -15.66 -8.90
N LEU A 45 12.81 -16.41 -7.82
CA LEU A 45 12.19 -15.88 -6.61
C LEU A 45 13.26 -15.54 -5.58
N VAL A 46 13.19 -14.34 -5.01
CA VAL A 46 14.04 -13.90 -3.92
C VAL A 46 13.22 -13.85 -2.63
N GLU A 47 13.71 -14.52 -1.59
CA GLU A 47 13.07 -14.57 -0.28
C GLU A 47 13.94 -13.87 0.78
N LYS A 48 13.27 -13.11 1.65
CA LYS A 48 13.87 -12.52 2.84
C LYS A 48 12.99 -12.75 4.05
N VAL A 49 13.45 -13.61 4.97
CA VAL A 49 12.75 -13.90 6.23
C VAL A 49 13.46 -13.21 7.39
N GLU A 50 12.70 -12.50 8.21
CA GLU A 50 13.19 -11.79 9.38
C GLU A 50 12.36 -12.15 10.61
N GLU A 51 13.02 -12.26 11.77
CA GLU A 51 12.32 -12.36 13.05
C GLU A 51 11.64 -11.04 13.38
N LEU A 52 10.39 -11.12 13.84
CA LEU A 52 9.59 -9.96 14.16
C LEU A 52 9.76 -9.60 15.63
N THR A 53 10.51 -8.54 15.91
CA THR A 53 10.52 -7.91 17.23
C THR A 53 9.53 -6.75 17.24
N LEU A 54 8.68 -6.69 18.26
CA LEU A 54 7.76 -5.57 18.43
C LEU A 54 8.50 -4.46 19.16
N VAL A 55 8.23 -3.21 18.78
CA VAL A 55 8.83 -2.05 19.45
C VAL A 55 8.53 -2.04 20.95
N ARG A 56 7.36 -2.56 21.35
CA ARG A 56 6.97 -2.69 22.78
C ARG A 56 7.85 -3.67 23.55
N ASP A 57 8.42 -4.68 22.88
CA ASP A 57 9.24 -5.71 23.54
C ASP A 57 10.56 -5.11 24.01
N LYS A 58 11.02 -4.05 23.33
CA LYS A 58 12.20 -3.27 23.71
C LYS A 58 11.88 -2.10 24.65
N TYR A 59 10.70 -1.49 24.50
CA TYR A 59 10.26 -0.33 25.31
C TYR A 59 8.81 -0.50 25.78
N PRO A 60 8.57 -1.02 27.01
CA PRO A 60 7.23 -1.32 27.51
C PRO A 60 6.29 -0.11 27.57
N VAL A 61 6.83 1.09 27.81
CA VAL A 61 6.08 2.37 27.83
C VAL A 61 5.41 2.65 26.48
N LEU A 62 6.00 2.20 25.38
CA LEU A 62 5.42 2.35 24.04
C LEU A 62 4.24 1.38 23.78
N GLY A 63 3.93 0.50 24.73
CA GLY A 63 2.79 -0.41 24.70
C GLY A 63 1.50 0.15 25.30
N LEU A 64 1.52 1.35 25.91
CA LEU A 64 0.34 1.98 26.51
C LEU A 64 -0.76 2.26 25.48
N PRO A 65 -2.06 2.17 25.83
CA PRO A 65 -3.16 2.56 24.94
C PRO A 65 -2.95 3.95 24.32
N ILE A 66 -3.44 4.17 23.10
CA ILE A 66 -3.17 5.37 22.27
C ILE A 66 -1.73 5.41 21.73
N ILE A 67 -0.71 5.43 22.59
CA ILE A 67 0.72 5.45 22.18
C ILE A 67 1.05 4.23 21.34
N ARG A 68 0.57 3.05 21.76
CA ARG A 68 0.73 1.79 21.03
C ARG A 68 0.24 1.90 19.59
N GLY A 69 -0.88 2.57 19.36
CA GLY A 69 -1.45 2.74 18.03
C GLY A 69 -0.51 3.54 17.13
N ALA A 70 -0.07 4.71 17.59
CA ALA A 70 0.85 5.57 16.86
C ALA A 70 2.19 4.86 16.57
N VAL A 71 2.78 4.22 17.57
CA VAL A 71 4.06 3.50 17.42
C VAL A 71 3.92 2.32 16.45
N THR A 72 2.85 1.54 16.57
CA THR A 72 2.62 0.39 15.66
C THR A 72 2.37 0.84 14.23
N PHE A 73 1.65 1.96 14.04
CA PHE A 73 1.43 2.55 12.72
C PHE A 73 2.74 3.00 12.08
N VAL A 74 3.57 3.77 12.82
CA VAL A 74 4.87 4.23 12.32
C VAL A 74 5.81 3.05 12.03
N ASP A 75 5.90 2.06 12.93
CA ASP A 75 6.69 0.84 12.71
C ASP A 75 6.26 0.11 11.43
N SER A 76 4.95 -0.05 11.24
CA SER A 76 4.40 -0.73 10.05
C SER A 76 4.64 0.07 8.78
N MET A 77 4.52 1.40 8.82
CA MET A 77 4.83 2.28 7.69
C MET A 77 6.31 2.20 7.32
N VAL A 78 7.23 2.30 8.29
CA VAL A 78 8.68 2.20 8.04
C VAL A 78 9.05 0.85 7.45
N LYS A 79 8.52 -0.25 8.02
CA LYS A 79 8.75 -1.60 7.48
C LYS A 79 8.14 -1.79 6.10
N GLY A 80 6.93 -1.27 5.87
CA GLY A 80 6.26 -1.31 4.57
C GLY A 80 7.03 -0.57 3.48
N VAL A 81 7.54 0.63 3.79
CA VAL A 81 8.41 1.39 2.87
C VAL A 81 9.71 0.65 2.60
N LYS A 82 10.37 0.10 3.62
CA LYS A 82 11.59 -0.71 3.43
C LYS A 82 11.34 -1.94 2.56
N ALA A 83 10.19 -2.60 2.72
CA ALA A 83 9.82 -3.75 1.89
C ALA A 83 9.56 -3.34 0.43
N LEU A 84 8.92 -2.19 0.20
CA LEU A 84 8.72 -1.63 -1.14
C LEU A 84 10.05 -1.28 -1.82
N MET A 85 10.96 -0.62 -1.10
CA MET A 85 12.31 -0.32 -1.62
C MET A 85 13.08 -1.60 -1.94
N PHE A 86 13.04 -2.59 -1.04
CA PHE A 86 13.64 -3.91 -1.30
C PHE A 86 13.07 -4.56 -2.57
N SER A 87 11.76 -4.46 -2.83
CA SER A 87 11.18 -5.00 -4.06
C SER A 87 11.55 -4.20 -5.31
N ALA A 88 11.68 -2.87 -5.19
CA ALA A 88 12.04 -2.00 -6.29
C ALA A 88 13.49 -2.23 -6.76
N ASP A 89 14.41 -2.60 -5.86
CA ASP A 89 15.81 -2.89 -6.21
C ASP A 89 15.96 -4.05 -7.23
N TYR A 90 14.98 -4.95 -7.33
CA TYR A 90 14.98 -6.06 -8.30
C TYR A 90 14.28 -5.72 -9.62
N PHE A 91 13.62 -4.57 -9.68
CA PHE A 91 13.00 -4.01 -10.88
C PHE A 91 13.47 -2.58 -11.04
N PRO A 92 14.77 -2.38 -11.35
CA PRO A 92 15.20 -1.08 -11.81
C PRO A 92 14.32 -0.73 -13.01
N ASP A 93 13.62 0.40 -12.93
CA ASP A 93 12.69 0.89 -13.94
C ASP A 93 13.30 0.65 -15.34
N GLU A 94 12.77 -0.31 -16.11
CA GLU A 94 13.19 -0.51 -17.52
C GLU A 94 12.86 0.75 -18.37
N ASP A 95 12.00 1.63 -17.82
CA ASP A 95 11.62 2.94 -18.34
C ASP A 95 12.44 4.12 -17.74
N VAL A 96 13.54 3.90 -16.99
CA VAL A 96 14.51 4.99 -16.79
C VAL A 96 15.12 5.28 -18.14
N ALA A 97 14.56 6.28 -18.83
CA ALA A 97 15.16 6.89 -20.00
C ALA A 97 16.66 7.07 -19.73
N GLU A 98 17.51 6.56 -20.64
CA GLU A 98 18.96 6.77 -20.52
C GLU A 98 19.22 8.23 -20.12
N PRO A 99 20.11 8.47 -19.14
CA PRO A 99 20.29 9.78 -18.55
C PRO A 99 20.46 10.81 -19.66
N SER A 100 19.55 11.78 -19.70
CA SER A 100 19.51 12.76 -20.77
C SER A 100 20.83 13.54 -20.81
N LYS A 101 21.12 14.24 -21.91
CA LYS A 101 22.31 15.09 -22.00
C LYS A 101 22.39 16.13 -20.86
N PHE A 102 21.25 16.50 -20.28
CA PHE A 102 21.16 17.38 -19.12
C PHE A 102 21.54 16.66 -17.82
N ASP A 103 21.11 15.42 -17.63
CA ASP A 103 21.46 14.58 -16.47
C ASP A 103 22.96 14.30 -16.45
N GLN A 104 23.54 13.94 -17.60
CA GLN A 104 25.00 13.73 -17.73
C GLN A 104 25.81 15.02 -17.49
N TRP A 105 25.28 16.19 -17.88
CA TRP A 105 25.94 17.47 -17.64
C TRP A 105 25.90 17.85 -16.15
N LEU A 106 24.76 17.63 -15.48
CA LEU A 106 24.64 17.85 -14.05
C LEU A 106 25.50 16.88 -13.23
N GLU A 107 25.63 15.61 -13.64
CA GLU A 107 26.46 14.60 -12.96
C GLU A 107 27.90 15.06 -12.90
N LYS A 108 28.42 15.52 -14.03
CA LYS A 108 29.79 16.06 -14.15
C LYS A 108 30.01 17.30 -13.28
N LYS A 109 28.97 18.10 -13.01
CA LYS A 109 29.10 19.38 -12.32
C LYS A 109 28.88 19.30 -10.81
N LEU A 110 28.01 18.41 -10.34
CA LEU A 110 27.58 18.33 -8.95
C LEU A 110 28.13 17.10 -8.20
N GLY A 111 28.58 16.07 -8.93
CA GLY A 111 28.97 14.79 -8.37
C GLY A 111 27.75 13.92 -7.98
N ASN A 112 27.88 12.61 -8.15
CA ASN A 112 26.76 11.65 -8.09
C ASN A 112 25.96 11.73 -6.78
N GLU A 113 26.62 11.84 -5.63
CA GLU A 113 25.92 11.89 -4.33
C GLU A 113 25.08 13.17 -4.14
N LYS A 114 25.61 14.34 -4.54
CA LYS A 114 24.88 15.61 -4.37
C LYS A 114 23.72 15.71 -5.33
N MET A 115 23.90 15.19 -6.55
CA MET A 115 22.81 15.11 -7.51
C MET A 115 21.69 14.21 -7.01
N GLN A 116 22.00 12.98 -6.58
CA GLN A 116 20.96 12.05 -6.13
C GLN A 116 20.15 12.63 -4.96
N LYS A 117 20.81 13.31 -4.02
CA LYS A 117 20.14 14.05 -2.95
C LYS A 117 19.27 15.20 -3.48
N PHE A 118 19.74 15.95 -4.47
CA PHE A 118 18.97 17.04 -5.09
C PHE A 118 17.73 16.52 -5.83
N ILE A 119 17.88 15.48 -6.67
CA ILE A 119 16.78 14.85 -7.40
C ILE A 119 15.75 14.31 -6.42
N THR A 120 16.20 13.61 -5.37
CA THR A 120 15.31 13.08 -4.33
C THR A 120 14.56 14.22 -3.62
N ALA A 121 15.26 15.29 -3.22
CA ALA A 121 14.64 16.44 -2.57
C ALA A 121 13.63 17.15 -3.48
N LEU A 122 13.95 17.30 -4.77
CA LEU A 122 13.06 17.87 -5.76
C LEU A 122 11.81 16.99 -5.97
N ALA A 123 11.97 15.67 -6.09
CA ALA A 123 10.85 14.73 -6.21
C ALA A 123 9.93 14.77 -4.99
N VAL A 124 10.50 14.84 -3.78
CA VAL A 124 9.74 15.01 -2.53
C VAL A 124 8.99 16.35 -2.53
N PHE A 125 9.65 17.43 -2.94
CA PHE A 125 9.02 18.75 -2.99
C PHE A 125 7.88 18.81 -4.02
N LEU A 126 8.11 18.29 -5.22
CA LEU A 126 7.10 18.25 -6.29
C LEU A 126 5.92 17.37 -5.92
N SER A 127 6.16 16.19 -5.32
CA SER A 127 5.08 15.30 -4.87
C SER A 127 4.24 15.92 -3.74
N LEU A 128 4.87 16.61 -2.79
CA LEU A 128 4.15 17.34 -1.74
C LEU A 128 3.36 18.52 -2.34
N GLY A 129 3.97 19.29 -3.24
CA GLY A 129 3.31 20.40 -3.94
C GLY A 129 2.11 19.93 -4.75
N LEU A 130 2.25 18.82 -5.50
CA LEU A 130 1.16 18.21 -6.26
C LEU A 130 0.05 17.70 -5.34
N THR A 131 0.39 17.13 -4.18
CA THR A 131 -0.59 16.69 -3.19
C THR A 131 -1.40 17.86 -2.64
N ILE A 132 -0.74 18.96 -2.27
CA ILE A 132 -1.41 20.19 -1.81
C ILE A 132 -2.29 20.76 -2.93
N LEU A 133 -1.77 20.81 -4.15
CA LEU A 133 -2.51 21.30 -5.30
C LEU A 133 -3.77 20.48 -5.56
N LEU A 134 -3.65 19.15 -5.68
CA LEU A 134 -4.75 18.28 -6.08
C LEU A 134 -5.79 18.06 -4.97
N PHE A 135 -5.37 17.95 -3.71
CA PHE A 135 -6.27 17.55 -2.62
C PHE A 135 -6.72 18.69 -1.71
N PHE A 136 -6.09 19.87 -1.83
CA PHE A 136 -6.50 21.05 -1.07
C PHE A 136 -6.90 22.19 -2.00
N LEU A 137 -5.97 22.72 -2.80
CA LEU A 137 -6.22 23.93 -3.58
C LEU A 137 -7.25 23.73 -4.70
N LEU A 138 -7.15 22.64 -5.45
CA LEU A 138 -8.07 22.34 -6.56
C LEU A 138 -9.52 22.14 -6.08
N PRO A 139 -9.83 21.33 -5.05
CA PRO A 139 -11.20 21.21 -4.56
C PRO A 139 -11.79 22.53 -4.08
N THR A 140 -11.02 23.33 -3.34
CA THR A 140 -11.47 24.65 -2.84
C THR A 140 -11.71 25.62 -4.01
N PHE A 141 -10.81 25.65 -4.99
CA PHE A 141 -10.99 26.46 -6.21
C PHE A 141 -12.25 26.05 -6.99
N LEU A 142 -12.48 24.74 -7.16
CA LEU A 142 -13.67 24.23 -7.84
C LEU A 142 -14.96 24.53 -7.08
N ALA A 143 -14.96 24.41 -5.75
CA ALA A 143 -16.08 24.77 -4.90
C ALA A 143 -16.43 26.26 -5.03
N GLY A 144 -15.41 27.12 -5.18
CA GLY A 144 -15.57 28.57 -5.36
C GLY A 144 -16.42 28.98 -6.58
N PHE A 145 -16.48 28.16 -7.64
CA PHE A 145 -17.38 28.43 -8.77
C PHE A 145 -18.86 28.24 -8.44
N ILE A 146 -19.16 27.52 -7.36
CA ILE A 146 -20.51 27.17 -6.93
C ILE A 146 -20.98 28.15 -5.82
N ASP A 147 -20.07 28.88 -5.19
CA ASP A 147 -20.35 29.89 -4.15
C ASP A 147 -21.42 30.92 -4.52
N PRO A 148 -21.49 31.46 -5.76
CA PRO A 148 -22.54 32.40 -6.12
C PRO A 148 -23.96 31.82 -5.99
N TYR A 149 -24.10 30.50 -6.01
CA TYR A 149 -25.37 29.78 -5.93
C TYR A 149 -25.67 29.25 -4.52
N ILE A 150 -24.73 29.37 -3.57
CA ILE A 150 -24.84 28.79 -2.24
C ILE A 150 -24.87 29.91 -1.18
N LYS A 151 -25.94 29.95 -0.39
CA LYS A 151 -26.10 30.92 0.71
C LYS A 151 -25.67 30.39 2.08
N SER A 152 -25.47 29.08 2.20
CA SER A 152 -25.19 28.40 3.47
C SER A 152 -23.79 27.81 3.49
N ALA A 153 -23.00 28.16 4.51
CA ALA A 153 -21.68 27.60 4.74
C ALA A 153 -21.71 26.06 4.87
N ALA A 154 -22.79 25.50 5.41
CA ALA A 154 -22.94 24.04 5.52
C ALA A 154 -23.05 23.37 4.14
N VAL A 155 -23.76 24.00 3.20
CA VAL A 155 -23.90 23.48 1.83
C VAL A 155 -22.58 23.63 1.07
N HIS A 156 -21.85 24.72 1.26
CA HIS A 156 -20.51 24.91 0.68
C HIS A 156 -19.56 23.80 1.15
N ASN A 157 -19.48 23.56 2.47
CA ASN A 157 -18.61 22.52 3.04
C ASN A 157 -18.97 21.11 2.54
N LEU A 158 -20.27 20.84 2.35
CA LEU A 158 -20.73 19.56 1.80
C LEU A 158 -20.29 19.40 0.34
N VAL A 159 -20.48 20.44 -0.48
CA VAL A 159 -20.07 20.44 -1.89
C VAL A 159 -18.56 20.28 -2.02
N GLU A 160 -17.78 21.04 -1.26
CA GLU A 160 -16.32 20.91 -1.23
C GLU A 160 -15.88 19.49 -0.84
N SER A 161 -16.53 18.89 0.16
CA SER A 161 -16.24 17.52 0.59
C SER A 161 -16.56 16.48 -0.51
N VAL A 162 -17.68 16.66 -1.22
CA VAL A 162 -18.04 15.81 -2.36
C VAL A 162 -17.02 15.95 -3.49
N ILE A 163 -16.58 17.18 -3.82
CA ILE A 163 -15.54 17.41 -4.83
C ILE A 163 -14.23 16.74 -4.42
N LYS A 164 -13.81 16.86 -3.15
CA LYS A 164 -12.62 16.18 -2.61
C LYS A 164 -12.71 14.66 -2.79
N LEU A 165 -13.85 14.05 -2.48
CA LEU A 165 -14.06 12.61 -2.67
C LEU A 165 -14.00 12.21 -4.15
N VAL A 166 -14.64 12.98 -5.04
CA VAL A 166 -14.60 12.72 -6.49
C VAL A 166 -13.17 12.79 -7.02
N ILE A 167 -12.41 13.82 -6.65
CA ILE A 167 -10.98 13.95 -7.03
C ILE A 167 -10.17 12.77 -6.49
N PHE A 168 -10.39 12.39 -5.23
CA PHE A 168 -9.71 11.25 -4.62
C PHE A 168 -9.96 9.94 -5.35
N PHE A 169 -11.23 9.60 -5.65
CA PHE A 169 -11.54 8.39 -6.39
C PHE A 169 -11.03 8.45 -7.84
N ALA A 170 -11.13 9.61 -8.51
CA ALA A 170 -10.59 9.79 -9.85
C ALA A 170 -9.08 9.56 -9.87
N TYR A 171 -8.34 10.14 -8.92
CA TYR A 171 -6.91 9.92 -8.74
C TYR A 171 -6.59 8.43 -8.55
N MET A 172 -7.30 7.75 -7.63
CA MET A 172 -7.12 6.32 -7.39
C MET A 172 -7.36 5.47 -8.65
N ILE A 173 -8.38 5.78 -9.44
CA ILE A 173 -8.68 5.10 -10.71
C ILE A 173 -7.60 5.35 -11.77
N LEU A 174 -7.03 6.55 -11.80
CA LEU A 174 -5.95 6.86 -12.75
C LEU A 174 -4.67 6.12 -12.37
N CYS A 175 -4.30 6.14 -11.08
CA CYS A 175 -3.16 5.37 -10.59
C CYS A 175 -3.34 3.86 -10.79
N SER A 176 -4.55 3.32 -10.59
CA SER A 176 -4.82 1.89 -10.77
C SER A 176 -4.69 1.40 -12.21
N LYS A 177 -4.71 2.30 -13.19
CA LYS A 177 -4.49 1.99 -14.61
C LYS A 177 -3.01 1.93 -15.00
N GLN A 178 -2.10 2.40 -14.14
CA GLN A 178 -0.68 2.25 -14.37
C GLN A 178 -0.30 0.78 -14.25
N LYS A 179 0.48 0.25 -15.20
CA LYS A 179 0.78 -1.19 -15.29
C LYS A 179 1.36 -1.74 -14.00
N ASP A 180 2.30 -1.02 -13.40
CA ASP A 180 3.01 -1.45 -12.19
C ASP A 180 2.07 -1.47 -10.98
N ILE A 181 1.24 -0.43 -10.82
CA ILE A 181 0.26 -0.37 -9.74
C ILE A 181 -0.83 -1.44 -9.91
N TYR A 182 -1.31 -1.64 -11.14
CA TYR A 182 -2.27 -2.71 -11.44
C TYR A 182 -1.70 -4.08 -11.05
N ARG A 183 -0.43 -4.30 -11.34
CA ARG A 183 0.29 -5.52 -10.98
C ARG A 183 0.40 -5.69 -9.47
N VAL A 184 0.71 -4.63 -8.72
CA VAL A 184 0.69 -4.64 -7.24
C VAL A 184 -0.70 -5.05 -6.72
N PHE A 185 -1.79 -4.59 -7.32
CA PHE A 185 -3.14 -5.03 -6.93
C PHE A 185 -3.41 -6.51 -7.20
N GLN A 186 -2.79 -7.11 -8.22
CA GLN A 186 -2.87 -8.56 -8.43
C GLN A 186 -2.17 -9.32 -7.30
N TYR A 187 -1.00 -8.86 -6.86
CA TYR A 187 -0.30 -9.43 -5.70
C TYR A 187 -1.10 -9.26 -4.40
N HIS A 188 -1.79 -8.13 -4.23
CA HIS A 188 -2.69 -7.93 -3.09
C HIS A 188 -3.87 -8.92 -3.10
N GLY A 189 -4.48 -9.13 -4.26
CA GLY A 189 -5.52 -10.16 -4.41
C GLY A 189 -4.98 -11.57 -4.11
N ALA A 190 -3.74 -11.86 -4.49
CA ALA A 190 -3.08 -13.14 -4.20
C ALA A 190 -2.79 -13.33 -2.70
N GLU A 191 -2.38 -12.26 -2.00
CA GLU A 191 -2.19 -12.24 -0.54
C GLU A 191 -3.48 -12.63 0.19
N HIS A 192 -4.59 -11.94 -0.13
CA HIS A 192 -5.90 -12.26 0.45
C HIS A 192 -6.34 -13.70 0.20
N LYS A 193 -6.17 -14.17 -1.03
CA LYS A 193 -6.50 -15.55 -1.41
C LYS A 193 -5.68 -16.57 -0.62
N THR A 194 -4.41 -16.28 -0.39
CA THR A 194 -3.52 -17.15 0.38
C THR A 194 -3.93 -17.20 1.85
N ILE A 195 -4.29 -16.05 2.43
CA ILE A 195 -4.82 -15.97 3.80
C ILE A 195 -6.12 -16.79 3.93
N PHE A 196 -7.06 -16.64 3.00
CA PHE A 196 -8.29 -17.43 3.03
C PHE A 196 -8.05 -18.93 2.90
N CYS A 197 -7.11 -19.34 2.04
CA CYS A 197 -6.73 -20.75 1.90
C CYS A 197 -6.20 -21.31 3.23
N TYR A 198 -5.34 -20.53 3.90
CA TYR A 198 -4.81 -20.87 5.22
C TYR A 198 -5.91 -20.95 6.28
N GLU A 199 -6.82 -19.97 6.32
CA GLU A 199 -7.96 -19.93 7.24
C GLU A 199 -8.96 -21.08 7.01
N ALA A 200 -9.07 -21.56 5.76
CA ALA A 200 -9.88 -22.71 5.40
C ALA A 200 -9.22 -24.06 5.77
N GLY A 201 -7.98 -24.05 6.26
CA GLY A 201 -7.22 -25.26 6.58
C GLY A 201 -6.84 -26.09 5.35
N LEU A 202 -6.84 -25.48 4.16
CA LEU A 202 -6.47 -26.14 2.91
C LEU A 202 -4.95 -26.08 2.72
N PRO A 203 -4.33 -27.09 2.08
CA PRO A 203 -2.92 -27.03 1.69
C PRO A 203 -2.65 -25.79 0.84
N LEU A 204 -1.56 -25.06 1.14
CA LEU A 204 -1.13 -23.85 0.43
C LEU A 204 -0.56 -24.18 -0.96
N THR A 205 -1.47 -24.50 -1.88
CA THR A 205 -1.19 -24.76 -3.29
C THR A 205 -1.81 -23.67 -4.15
N VAL A 206 -1.30 -23.50 -5.38
CA VAL A 206 -1.81 -22.49 -6.30
C VAL A 206 -3.29 -22.74 -6.62
N GLU A 207 -3.67 -24.01 -6.75
CA GLU A 207 -5.03 -24.47 -7.04
C GLU A 207 -5.98 -24.06 -5.92
N ASN A 208 -5.62 -24.35 -4.66
CA ASN A 208 -6.46 -24.04 -3.50
C ASN A 208 -6.53 -22.53 -3.21
N CYS A 209 -5.46 -21.78 -3.45
CA CYS A 209 -5.46 -20.32 -3.30
C CYS A 209 -6.31 -19.65 -4.39
N ARG A 210 -6.22 -20.10 -5.65
CA ARG A 210 -6.91 -19.44 -6.79
C ARG A 210 -8.42 -19.37 -6.63
N ILE A 211 -9.04 -20.38 -6.03
CA ILE A 211 -10.50 -20.46 -5.81
C ILE A 211 -10.99 -19.55 -4.67
N GLN A 212 -10.10 -19.03 -3.83
CA GLN A 212 -10.49 -18.19 -2.70
C GLN A 212 -10.95 -16.79 -3.17
N PRO A 213 -11.81 -16.11 -2.38
CA PRO A 213 -12.21 -14.75 -2.69
C PRO A 213 -11.03 -13.77 -2.56
N ARG A 214 -11.02 -12.73 -3.40
CA ARG A 214 -10.02 -11.67 -3.32
C ARG A 214 -10.32 -10.60 -2.27
N HIS A 215 -11.54 -10.54 -1.74
CA HIS A 215 -12.02 -9.49 -0.85
C HIS A 215 -11.99 -9.98 0.59
N HIS A 216 -11.03 -9.48 1.37
CA HIS A 216 -10.80 -9.95 2.73
C HIS A 216 -11.40 -8.97 3.75
N PRO A 217 -12.26 -9.40 4.69
CA PRO A 217 -13.00 -8.49 5.58
C PRO A 217 -12.11 -7.70 6.56
N ARG A 218 -10.85 -8.13 6.75
CA ARG A 218 -9.85 -7.39 7.55
C ARG A 218 -9.03 -6.40 6.73
N CYS A 219 -9.23 -6.33 5.43
CA CYS A 219 -8.47 -5.46 4.56
C CYS A 219 -9.20 -4.13 4.35
N GLY A 220 -8.53 -3.04 4.75
CA GLY A 220 -9.06 -1.67 4.63
C GLY A 220 -9.21 -1.19 3.19
N THR A 221 -8.62 -1.85 2.20
CA THR A 221 -8.68 -1.49 0.77
C THR A 221 -9.63 -2.38 -0.03
N SER A 222 -10.47 -3.19 0.62
CA SER A 222 -11.44 -4.09 -0.06
C SER A 222 -12.51 -3.37 -0.90
N PHE A 223 -12.56 -2.03 -0.85
CA PHE A 223 -13.44 -1.20 -1.67
C PHE A 223 -12.86 -0.90 -3.07
N LEU A 224 -11.60 -1.29 -3.32
CA LEU A 224 -10.89 -1.18 -4.61
C LEU A 224 -10.83 -2.55 -5.32
#